data_AF-A0A6J6P6X9-F1
#
_entry.id   AF-A0A6J6P6X9-F1
#
_cell.length_a   1.000
_cell.length_b   1.000
_cell.length_c   1.000
_cell.angle_alpha   90.00
_cell.angle_beta   90.00
_cell.angle_gamma   90.00
#
_symmetry.space_group_name_H-M   'P 1'
#
loop_
_entity.id
_entity.type
_entity.pdbx_description
1 polymer ?
#
loop_
_entity_poly.entity_id
_entity_poly.type
_entity_poly.pdbx_seq_one_letter_code
_entity_poly.pdbx_strand_id
1 'polypeptide(L)'
;MSAEETEFPLVMRGYDRESVDDALIDLRRELLQLSAQNAQLASELRETSNRLIAAESQLAEVGEPSYAGVGAKAALILATSEEQAKRLVLEAETEASLTRKNLHEELETQRNEAKGYYDALVAEAQRRADRLINAANVEYEQAIADAKSKAAEIVDEGIREAGAIRGSIATEVAKLRATAKRETEAQRAKVDRDLAEKKLLAAREINSSIDYNRALSIITEQARIDLELELTARRAEAEQTYLRKHQEAVAATQRYLDDANGQLSLAITRANAARLEAETLEAAARSINKKSTDETRLKIDAMLAAAEAEARTIVTEAHSSASAELREAEAKLRRLEVERDAVSQYVENLKSVFERLQSNLNIR
;
A
#
# COMPACT_ATOMS: atom_id res chain seq x y z
N MET A 1 -96.84 34.76 8.12
CA MET A 1 -96.01 35.54 9.05
C MET A 1 -96.95 36.49 9.76
N SER A 2 -97.26 36.19 11.02
CA SER A 2 -98.05 37.04 11.90
C SER A 2 -97.27 38.32 12.16
N ALA A 3 -97.89 39.47 11.95
CA ALA A 3 -97.32 40.75 12.34
C ALA A 3 -97.25 40.79 13.87
N GLU A 4 -96.05 40.70 14.44
CA GLU A 4 -95.82 41.12 15.82
C GLU A 4 -95.90 42.66 15.84
N GLU A 5 -97.02 43.20 16.27
CA GLU A 5 -97.15 44.64 16.50
C GLU A 5 -96.26 45.01 17.70
N THR A 6 -95.17 45.74 17.43
CA THR A 6 -94.25 46.22 18.47
C THR A 6 -94.93 47.33 19.28
N GLU A 7 -95.47 47.00 20.46
CA GLU A 7 -96.04 48.01 21.37
C GLU A 7 -94.92 48.79 22.09
N PHE A 8 -94.83 50.10 21.83
CA PHE A 8 -93.84 50.98 22.44
C PHE A 8 -94.33 51.54 23.79
N PRO A 9 -93.55 51.45 24.88
CA PRO A 9 -93.94 52.03 26.17
C PRO A 9 -94.00 53.56 26.11
N LEU A 10 -95.05 54.14 26.72
CA LEU A 10 -95.26 55.60 26.79
C LEU A 10 -94.66 56.19 28.07
N VAL A 11 -93.81 57.19 27.93
CA VAL A 11 -93.32 58.04 29.01
C VAL A 11 -94.19 59.31 29.06
N MET A 12 -94.17 60.09 30.16
CA MET A 12 -95.09 61.21 30.41
C MET A 12 -95.29 62.24 29.27
N ARG A 13 -94.40 62.27 28.26
CA ARG A 13 -94.63 62.90 26.96
C ARG A 13 -94.01 62.07 25.81
N GLY A 14 -94.73 61.07 25.33
CA GLY A 14 -94.43 60.35 24.08
C GLY A 14 -93.86 58.94 24.28
N TYR A 15 -93.47 58.29 23.18
CA TYR A 15 -92.84 56.98 23.21
C TYR A 15 -91.43 57.06 23.78
N ASP A 16 -91.04 56.01 24.51
CA ASP A 16 -89.67 55.87 24.97
C ASP A 16 -88.71 55.80 23.77
N ARG A 17 -87.76 56.74 23.74
CA ARG A 17 -86.87 56.90 22.59
C ARG A 17 -85.94 55.71 22.43
N GLU A 18 -85.50 55.12 23.54
CA GLU A 18 -84.59 53.97 23.55
C GLU A 18 -85.29 52.73 22.97
N SER A 19 -86.51 52.44 23.44
CA SER A 19 -87.34 51.35 22.89
C SER A 19 -87.67 51.50 21.39
N VAL A 20 -87.89 52.74 20.91
CA VAL A 20 -88.16 53.01 19.48
C VAL A 20 -86.89 52.90 18.64
N ASP A 21 -85.76 53.42 19.14
CA ASP A 21 -84.46 53.31 18.47
C ASP A 21 -84.04 51.84 18.33
N ASP A 22 -84.27 51.00 19.35
CA ASP A 22 -84.01 49.56 19.31
C ASP A 22 -84.87 48.84 18.26
N ALA A 23 -86.18 49.10 18.21
CA ALA A 23 -87.05 48.50 17.19
C ALA A 23 -86.69 48.96 15.76
N LEU A 24 -86.23 50.21 15.59
CA LEU A 24 -85.71 50.70 14.31
C LEU A 24 -84.40 50.00 13.92
N ILE A 25 -83.56 49.66 14.89
CA ILE A 25 -82.33 48.87 14.66
C ILE A 25 -82.71 47.45 14.23
N ASP A 26 -83.66 46.82 14.90
CA ASP A 26 -84.14 45.47 14.56
C ASP A 26 -84.80 45.43 13.19
N LEU A 27 -85.68 46.39 12.88
CA LEU A 27 -86.31 46.50 11.55
C LEU A 27 -85.27 46.76 10.45
N ARG A 28 -84.23 47.56 10.72
CA ARG A 28 -83.11 47.75 9.78
C ARG A 28 -82.33 46.46 9.58
N ARG A 29 -82.12 45.67 10.65
CA ARG A 29 -81.46 44.37 10.57
C ARG A 29 -82.29 43.39 9.74
N GLU A 30 -83.60 43.33 9.95
CA GLU A 30 -84.51 42.51 9.15
C GLU A 30 -84.56 42.94 7.68
N LEU A 31 -84.60 44.25 7.40
CA LEU A 31 -84.52 44.79 6.03
C LEU A 31 -83.22 44.40 5.34
N LEU A 32 -82.09 44.47 6.04
CA LEU A 32 -80.79 44.02 5.52
C LEU A 32 -80.78 42.51 5.28
N GLN A 33 -81.38 41.72 6.18
CA GLN A 33 -81.49 40.28 6.04
C GLN A 33 -82.37 39.88 4.84
N LEU A 34 -83.52 40.52 4.67
CA LEU A 34 -84.42 40.32 3.53
C LEU A 34 -83.76 40.77 2.22
N SER A 35 -83.02 41.89 2.23
CA SER A 35 -82.26 42.33 1.07
C SER A 35 -81.17 41.33 0.69
N ALA A 36 -80.47 40.75 1.67
CA ALA A 36 -79.46 39.72 1.43
C ALA A 36 -80.09 38.44 0.88
N GLN A 37 -81.23 37.99 1.44
CA GLN A 37 -81.98 36.85 0.95
C GLN A 37 -82.47 37.06 -0.50
N ASN A 38 -83.00 38.24 -0.82
CA ASN A 38 -83.40 38.57 -2.18
C ASN A 38 -82.24 38.60 -3.16
N ALA A 39 -81.07 39.12 -2.76
CA ALA A 39 -79.87 39.09 -3.58
C ALA A 39 -79.40 37.65 -3.84
N GLN A 40 -79.47 36.80 -2.83
CA GLN A 40 -79.15 35.38 -2.94
C GLN A 40 -80.13 34.65 -3.87
N LEU A 41 -81.44 34.82 -3.67
CA LEU A 41 -82.47 34.24 -4.54
C LEU A 41 -82.34 34.73 -5.98
N ALA A 42 -82.01 36.00 -6.21
CA ALA A 42 -81.76 36.53 -7.55
C ALA A 42 -80.52 35.94 -8.21
N SER A 43 -79.50 35.57 -7.43
CA SER A 43 -78.31 34.85 -7.91
C SER A 43 -78.65 33.40 -8.26
N GLU A 44 -79.38 32.71 -7.37
CA GLU A 44 -79.84 31.33 -7.59
C GLU A 44 -80.79 31.24 -8.81
N LEU A 45 -81.69 32.21 -8.98
CA LEU A 45 -82.57 32.29 -10.16
C LEU A 45 -81.76 32.49 -11.45
N ARG A 46 -80.74 33.35 -11.43
CA ARG A 46 -79.85 33.53 -12.58
C ARG A 46 -79.07 32.26 -12.89
N GLU A 47 -78.55 31.58 -11.87
CA GLU A 47 -77.81 30.33 -12.06
C GLU A 47 -78.71 29.22 -12.62
N THR A 48 -79.90 29.04 -12.04
CA THR A 48 -80.87 28.05 -12.51
C THR A 48 -81.39 28.36 -13.91
N SER A 49 -81.62 29.64 -14.24
CA SER A 49 -81.99 30.07 -15.59
C SER A 49 -80.87 29.79 -16.60
N ASN A 50 -79.62 30.07 -16.25
CA ASN A 50 -78.47 29.74 -17.10
C ASN A 50 -78.33 28.22 -17.31
N ARG A 51 -78.57 27.42 -16.25
CA ARG A 51 -78.59 25.96 -16.36
C ARG A 51 -79.75 25.46 -17.23
N LEU A 52 -80.92 26.08 -17.14
CA LEU A 52 -82.07 25.76 -17.97
C LEU A 52 -81.77 26.06 -19.45
N ILE A 53 -81.23 27.24 -19.77
CA ILE A 53 -80.82 27.60 -21.14
C ILE A 53 -79.78 26.63 -21.68
N ALA A 54 -78.78 26.25 -20.87
CA ALA A 54 -77.78 25.26 -21.26
C ALA A 54 -78.39 23.87 -21.50
N ALA A 55 -79.31 23.44 -20.64
CA ALA A 55 -80.02 22.16 -20.78
C ALA A 55 -80.96 22.16 -22.00
N GLU A 56 -81.68 23.25 -22.26
CA GLU A 56 -82.52 23.44 -23.45
C GLU A 56 -81.68 23.44 -24.73
N SER A 57 -80.51 24.08 -24.73
CA SER A 57 -79.56 24.02 -25.84
C SER A 57 -79.06 22.60 -26.09
N GLN A 58 -78.74 21.84 -25.04
CA GLN A 58 -78.34 20.43 -25.17
C GLN A 58 -79.50 19.55 -25.66
N LEU A 59 -80.73 19.81 -25.20
CA LEU A 59 -81.92 19.05 -25.62
C LEU A 59 -82.25 19.33 -27.10
N ALA A 60 -82.14 20.58 -27.54
CA ALA A 60 -82.33 20.96 -28.94
C ALA A 60 -81.31 20.27 -29.85
N GLU A 61 -80.06 20.14 -29.40
CA GLU A 61 -78.99 19.45 -30.12
C GLU A 61 -79.20 17.93 -30.21
N VAL A 62 -79.92 17.33 -29.25
CA VAL A 62 -80.30 15.90 -29.27
C VAL A 62 -81.58 15.64 -30.09
N GLY A 63 -82.52 16.58 -30.11
CA GLY A 63 -83.81 16.46 -30.80
C GLY A 63 -83.75 16.66 -32.32
N GLU A 64 -82.88 17.55 -32.81
CA GLU A 64 -82.58 17.74 -34.24
C GLU A 64 -81.06 17.81 -34.45
N PRO A 65 -80.39 16.71 -34.83
CA PRO A 65 -78.95 16.71 -35.06
C PRO A 65 -78.62 17.62 -36.25
N SER A 66 -78.12 18.83 -35.98
CA SER A 66 -77.67 19.77 -37.00
C SER A 66 -76.23 19.46 -37.43
N TYR A 67 -75.93 19.60 -38.72
CA TYR A 67 -74.59 19.41 -39.30
C TYR A 67 -73.52 20.30 -38.64
N ALA A 68 -73.90 21.47 -38.12
CA ALA A 68 -73.01 22.36 -37.40
C ALA A 68 -72.61 21.81 -36.02
N GLY A 69 -73.52 21.09 -35.32
CA GLY A 69 -73.27 20.49 -34.00
C GLY A 69 -72.32 19.30 -34.06
N VAL A 70 -72.47 18.43 -35.08
CA VAL A 70 -71.55 17.30 -35.31
C VAL A 70 -70.13 17.80 -35.64
N GLY A 71 -70.02 18.92 -36.35
CA GLY A 71 -68.74 19.58 -36.64
C GLY A 71 -68.08 20.23 -35.45
N ALA A 72 -68.87 20.95 -34.64
CA ALA A 72 -68.39 21.50 -33.39
C ALA A 72 -67.88 20.40 -32.45
N LYS A 73 -68.59 19.26 -32.39
CA LYS A 73 -68.18 18.09 -31.59
C LYS A 73 -66.93 17.40 -32.14
N ALA A 74 -66.80 17.26 -33.45
CA ALA A 74 -65.58 16.71 -34.08
C ALA A 74 -64.37 17.63 -33.90
N ALA A 75 -64.54 18.96 -34.05
CA ALA A 75 -63.50 19.95 -33.80
C ALA A 75 -63.09 19.98 -32.32
N LEU A 76 -64.03 19.84 -31.39
CA LEU A 76 -63.76 19.73 -29.96
C LEU A 76 -62.96 18.45 -29.63
N ILE A 77 -63.32 17.31 -30.22
CA ILE A 77 -62.57 16.06 -30.06
C ILE A 77 -61.16 16.20 -30.63
N LEU A 78 -61.01 16.83 -31.80
CA LEU A 78 -59.71 17.14 -32.40
C LEU A 78 -58.83 17.99 -31.47
N ALA A 79 -59.39 19.10 -30.99
CA ALA A 79 -58.68 20.06 -30.15
C ALA A 79 -58.26 19.42 -28.82
N THR A 80 -59.16 18.64 -28.20
CA THR A 80 -58.86 17.91 -26.97
C THR A 80 -57.87 16.77 -27.20
N SER A 81 -57.91 16.09 -28.35
CA SER A 81 -56.92 15.05 -28.71
C SER A 81 -55.55 15.63 -29.01
N GLU A 82 -55.47 16.78 -29.68
CA GLU A 82 -54.21 17.49 -29.93
C GLU A 82 -53.60 18.01 -28.63
N GLU A 83 -54.42 18.55 -27.72
CA GLU A 83 -54.00 18.98 -26.40
C GLU A 83 -53.53 17.80 -25.54
N GLN A 84 -54.22 16.66 -25.59
CA GLN A 84 -53.78 15.43 -24.95
C GLN A 84 -52.47 14.90 -25.53
N ALA A 85 -52.29 14.89 -26.85
CA ALA A 85 -51.06 14.44 -27.49
C ALA A 85 -49.88 15.36 -27.14
N LYS A 86 -50.07 16.68 -27.16
CA LYS A 86 -49.05 17.65 -26.71
C LYS A 86 -48.68 17.42 -25.25
N ARG A 87 -49.67 17.21 -24.39
CA ARG A 87 -49.43 16.91 -22.97
C ARG A 87 -48.63 15.62 -22.81
N LEU A 88 -48.97 14.56 -23.55
CA LEU A 88 -48.27 13.27 -23.48
C LEU A 88 -46.81 13.38 -23.92
N VAL A 89 -46.54 14.14 -25.00
CA VAL A 89 -45.17 14.40 -25.47
C VAL A 89 -44.38 15.17 -24.42
N LEU A 90 -44.98 16.22 -23.84
CA LEU A 90 -44.33 17.03 -22.82
C LEU A 90 -44.04 16.19 -21.56
N GLU A 91 -44.96 15.32 -21.16
CA GLU A 91 -44.79 14.38 -20.06
C GLU A 91 -43.63 13.40 -20.34
N ALA A 92 -43.59 12.79 -21.53
CA ALA A 92 -42.51 11.90 -21.95
C ALA A 92 -41.13 12.59 -22.04
N GLU A 93 -41.08 13.83 -22.53
CA GLU A 93 -39.86 14.64 -22.55
C GLU A 93 -39.37 14.96 -21.14
N THR A 94 -40.29 15.32 -20.23
CA THR A 94 -39.94 15.56 -18.82
C THR A 94 -39.44 14.29 -18.13
N GLU A 95 -40.08 13.15 -18.38
CA GLU A 95 -39.68 11.87 -17.83
C GLU A 95 -38.30 11.46 -18.35
N ALA A 96 -38.06 11.56 -19.66
CA ALA A 96 -36.75 11.29 -20.26
C ALA A 96 -35.65 12.21 -19.71
N SER A 97 -35.95 13.49 -19.49
CA SER A 97 -35.03 14.43 -18.87
C SER A 97 -34.71 14.04 -17.42
N LEU A 98 -35.71 13.61 -16.64
CA LEU A 98 -35.53 13.15 -15.27
C LEU A 98 -34.69 11.86 -15.22
N THR A 99 -35.00 10.87 -16.07
CA THR A 99 -34.24 9.63 -16.15
C THR A 99 -32.78 9.89 -16.51
N ARG A 100 -32.50 10.75 -17.51
CA ARG A 100 -31.13 11.10 -17.89
C ARG A 100 -30.38 11.80 -16.76
N LYS A 101 -31.07 12.67 -16.01
CA LYS A 101 -30.48 13.35 -14.85
C LYS A 101 -30.13 12.35 -13.74
N ASN A 102 -31.06 11.44 -13.41
CA ASN A 102 -30.83 10.41 -12.39
C ASN A 102 -29.68 9.48 -12.79
N LEU A 103 -29.63 9.02 -14.04
CA LEU A 103 -28.51 8.20 -14.56
C LEU A 103 -27.17 8.93 -14.46
N HIS A 104 -27.15 10.23 -14.74
CA HIS A 104 -25.94 11.02 -14.62
C HIS A 104 -25.48 11.15 -13.16
N GLU A 105 -26.41 11.38 -12.24
CA GLU A 105 -26.12 11.40 -10.81
C GLU A 105 -25.61 10.03 -10.31
N GLU A 106 -26.24 8.92 -10.71
CA GLU A 106 -25.80 7.56 -10.38
C GLU A 106 -24.42 7.21 -10.97
N LEU A 107 -24.14 7.65 -12.20
CA LEU A 107 -22.81 7.46 -12.79
C LEU A 107 -21.73 8.25 -12.04
N GLU A 108 -22.04 9.49 -11.63
CA GLU A 108 -21.11 10.30 -10.85
C GLU A 108 -20.89 9.71 -9.44
N THR A 109 -21.92 9.18 -8.78
CA THR A 109 -21.75 8.49 -7.49
C THR A 109 -20.88 7.25 -7.64
N GLN A 110 -21.17 6.36 -8.60
CA GLN A 110 -20.35 5.17 -8.86
C GLN A 110 -18.90 5.54 -9.20
N ARG A 111 -18.68 6.59 -9.99
CA ARG A 111 -17.33 7.03 -10.34
C ARG A 111 -16.56 7.55 -9.12
N ASN A 112 -17.23 8.28 -8.23
CA ASN A 112 -16.63 8.75 -6.98
C ASN A 112 -16.34 7.60 -6.01
N GLU A 113 -17.23 6.61 -5.92
CA GLU A 113 -17.02 5.40 -5.12
C GLU A 113 -15.83 4.58 -5.64
N ALA A 114 -15.77 4.33 -6.96
CA ALA A 114 -14.67 3.61 -7.59
C ALA A 114 -13.34 4.33 -7.40
N LYS A 115 -13.32 5.67 -7.50
CA LYS A 115 -12.13 6.48 -7.22
C LYS A 115 -11.71 6.36 -5.75
N GLY A 116 -12.66 6.46 -4.81
CA GLY A 116 -12.38 6.29 -3.39
C GLY A 116 -11.82 4.92 -3.05
N TYR A 117 -12.35 3.86 -3.67
CA TYR A 117 -11.82 2.50 -3.52
C TYR A 117 -10.39 2.37 -4.05
N TYR A 118 -10.12 2.93 -5.23
CA TYR A 118 -8.76 2.96 -5.81
C TYR A 118 -7.77 3.71 -4.91
N ASP A 119 -8.14 4.90 -4.44
CA ASP A 119 -7.28 5.70 -3.56
C ASP A 119 -7.01 4.96 -2.25
N ALA A 120 -8.01 4.29 -1.67
CA ALA A 120 -7.86 3.48 -0.47
C ALA A 120 -6.93 2.27 -0.70
N LEU A 121 -7.09 1.57 -1.82
CA LEU A 121 -6.25 0.42 -2.19
C LEU A 121 -4.79 0.84 -2.41
N VAL A 122 -4.55 1.95 -3.11
CA VAL A 122 -3.20 2.50 -3.31
C VAL A 122 -2.58 2.91 -1.97
N ALA A 123 -3.33 3.59 -1.10
CA ALA A 123 -2.84 3.97 0.23
C ALA A 123 -2.55 2.76 1.13
N GLU A 124 -3.32 1.67 1.01
CA GLU A 124 -3.03 0.42 1.71
C GLU A 124 -1.77 -0.27 1.16
N ALA A 125 -1.63 -0.37 -0.16
CA ALA A 125 -0.46 -0.93 -0.81
C ALA A 125 0.82 -0.17 -0.44
N GLN A 126 0.77 1.17 -0.43
CA GLN A 126 1.88 2.02 0.02
C GLN A 126 2.24 1.76 1.49
N ARG A 127 1.25 1.77 2.40
CA ARG A 127 1.50 1.44 3.82
C ARG A 127 2.08 0.04 4.02
N ARG A 128 1.68 -0.93 3.20
CA ARG A 128 2.23 -2.30 3.24
C ARG A 128 3.67 -2.33 2.74
N ALA A 129 3.98 -1.60 1.67
CA ALA A 129 5.35 -1.46 1.16
C ALA A 129 6.27 -0.80 2.20
N ASP A 130 5.82 0.29 2.83
CA ASP A 130 6.58 1.00 3.87
C ASP A 130 6.88 0.10 5.08
N ARG A 131 5.88 -0.68 5.53
CA ARG A 131 6.09 -1.67 6.60
C ARG A 131 7.13 -2.73 6.23
N LEU A 132 7.09 -3.23 4.99
CA LEU A 132 8.04 -4.23 4.52
C LEU A 132 9.46 -3.66 4.42
N ILE A 133 9.61 -2.45 3.89
CA ILE A 133 10.90 -1.75 3.77
C ILE A 133 11.47 -1.49 5.17
N ASN A 134 10.66 -1.00 6.11
CA ASN A 134 11.10 -0.76 7.48
C ASN A 134 11.49 -2.04 8.20
N ALA A 135 10.72 -3.13 8.04
CA ALA A 135 11.08 -4.43 8.60
C ALA A 135 12.41 -4.94 8.03
N ALA A 136 12.59 -4.87 6.70
CA ALA A 136 13.82 -5.28 6.04
C ALA A 136 15.04 -4.45 6.48
N ASN A 137 14.88 -3.14 6.69
CA ASN A 137 15.94 -2.28 7.20
C ASN A 137 16.34 -2.65 8.64
N VAL A 138 15.37 -2.92 9.52
CA VAL A 138 15.64 -3.35 10.90
C VAL A 138 16.37 -4.70 10.91
N GLU A 139 15.90 -5.68 10.12
CA GLU A 139 16.57 -6.98 10.01
C GLU A 139 17.99 -6.86 9.45
N TYR A 140 18.19 -5.99 8.45
CA TYR A 140 19.51 -5.71 7.89
C TYR A 140 20.46 -5.07 8.92
N GLU A 141 19.99 -4.07 9.66
CA GLU A 141 20.78 -3.42 10.71
C GLU A 141 21.15 -4.40 11.84
N GLN A 142 20.21 -5.26 12.25
CA GLN A 142 20.45 -6.32 13.22
C GLN A 142 21.49 -7.32 12.73
N ALA A 143 21.37 -7.80 11.48
CA ALA A 143 22.33 -8.73 10.90
C ALA A 143 23.76 -8.14 10.84
N ILE A 144 23.88 -6.84 10.52
CA ILE A 144 25.17 -6.13 10.55
C ILE A 144 25.71 -6.02 11.98
N ALA A 145 24.86 -5.68 12.94
CA ALA A 145 25.27 -5.58 14.35
C ALA A 145 25.76 -6.92 14.87
N ASP A 146 25.04 -8.00 14.60
CA ASP A 146 25.40 -9.37 14.98
C ASP A 146 26.72 -9.80 14.33
N ALA A 147 26.89 -9.54 13.03
CA ALA A 147 28.12 -9.86 12.31
C ALA A 147 29.33 -9.09 12.89
N LYS A 148 29.17 -7.80 13.22
CA LYS A 148 30.22 -7.01 13.88
C LYS A 148 30.55 -7.53 15.27
N SER A 149 29.54 -7.90 16.06
CA SER A 149 29.77 -8.48 17.39
C SER A 149 30.51 -9.80 17.29
N LYS A 150 30.11 -10.68 16.35
CA LYS A 150 30.78 -11.96 16.12
C LYS A 150 32.23 -11.78 15.68
N ALA A 151 32.49 -10.81 14.80
CA ALA A 151 33.84 -10.48 14.36
C ALA A 151 34.71 -9.98 15.53
N ALA A 152 34.16 -9.13 16.40
CA ALA A 152 34.86 -8.66 17.60
C ALA A 152 35.16 -9.81 18.57
N GLU A 153 34.20 -10.72 18.81
CA GLU A 153 34.40 -11.92 19.63
C GLU A 153 35.56 -12.79 19.12
N ILE A 154 35.61 -13.05 17.82
CA ILE A 154 36.67 -13.86 17.18
C ILE A 154 38.04 -13.17 17.31
N VAL A 155 38.10 -11.85 17.12
CA VAL A 155 39.34 -11.09 17.28
C VAL A 155 39.83 -11.13 18.73
N ASP A 156 38.93 -10.93 19.69
CA ASP A 156 39.26 -10.96 21.11
C ASP A 156 39.71 -12.36 21.56
N GLU A 157 39.07 -13.41 21.04
CA GLU A 157 39.47 -14.79 21.25
C GLU A 157 40.87 -15.04 20.68
N GLY A 158 41.14 -14.63 19.44
CA GLY A 158 42.46 -14.72 18.83
C GLY A 158 43.55 -13.97 19.60
N ILE A 159 43.24 -12.79 20.17
CA ILE A 159 44.17 -12.03 21.02
C ILE A 159 44.46 -12.80 22.32
N ARG A 160 43.44 -13.36 22.97
CA ARG A 160 43.60 -14.15 24.20
C ARG A 160 44.43 -15.41 23.95
N GLU A 161 44.13 -16.17 22.90
CA GLU A 161 44.89 -17.36 22.53
C GLU A 161 46.34 -17.02 22.19
N ALA A 162 46.58 -15.97 21.39
CA ALA A 162 47.92 -15.50 21.08
C ALA A 162 48.69 -15.05 22.32
N GLY A 163 48.00 -14.47 23.32
CA GLY A 163 48.55 -14.13 24.62
C GLY A 163 48.94 -15.37 25.44
N ALA A 164 48.06 -16.37 25.50
CA ALA A 164 48.31 -17.62 26.21
C ALA A 164 49.49 -18.40 25.61
N ILE A 165 49.55 -18.49 24.27
CA ILE A 165 50.67 -19.12 23.54
C ILE A 165 51.98 -18.36 23.79
N ARG A 166 51.97 -17.03 23.74
CA ARG A 166 53.16 -16.23 24.07
C ARG A 166 53.62 -16.45 25.52
N GLY A 167 52.70 -16.54 26.47
CA GLY A 167 52.99 -16.82 27.87
C GLY A 167 53.62 -18.20 28.09
N SER A 168 53.09 -19.24 27.44
CA SER A 168 53.67 -20.59 27.52
C SER A 168 55.06 -20.64 26.89
N ILE A 169 55.26 -20.03 25.72
CA ILE A 169 56.56 -19.93 25.05
C ILE A 169 57.57 -19.19 25.93
N ALA A 170 57.20 -18.04 26.51
CA ALA A 170 58.09 -17.29 27.39
C ALA A 170 58.55 -18.12 28.60
N THR A 171 57.66 -18.95 29.14
CA THR A 171 57.96 -19.85 30.26
C THR A 171 58.92 -20.97 29.84
N GLU A 172 58.67 -21.61 28.69
CA GLU A 172 59.57 -22.64 28.16
C GLU A 172 60.95 -22.07 27.80
N VAL A 173 61.01 -20.88 27.20
CA VAL A 173 62.27 -20.18 26.92
C VAL A 173 63.01 -19.84 28.21
N ALA A 174 62.32 -19.35 29.25
CA ALA A 174 62.94 -19.07 30.53
C ALA A 174 63.50 -20.35 31.19
N LYS A 175 62.75 -21.45 31.12
CA LYS A 175 63.18 -22.76 31.61
C LYS A 175 64.41 -23.27 30.87
N LEU A 176 64.40 -23.25 29.53
CA LEU A 176 65.54 -23.63 28.69
C LEU A 176 66.77 -22.77 28.95
N ARG A 177 66.60 -21.46 29.13
CA ARG A 177 67.70 -20.55 29.46
C ARG A 177 68.28 -20.84 30.84
N ALA A 178 67.43 -21.16 31.82
CA ALA A 178 67.87 -21.52 33.16
C ALA A 178 68.60 -22.87 33.20
N THR A 179 68.12 -23.89 32.48
CA THR A 179 68.80 -25.18 32.36
C THR A 179 70.14 -25.03 31.64
N ALA A 180 70.16 -24.33 30.49
CA ALA A 180 71.40 -24.06 29.77
C ALA A 180 72.42 -23.30 30.63
N LYS A 181 71.98 -22.29 31.39
CA LYS A 181 72.87 -21.55 32.31
C LYS A 181 73.47 -22.48 33.38
N ARG A 182 72.64 -23.31 34.03
CA ARG A 182 73.11 -24.27 35.04
C ARG A 182 74.10 -25.29 34.46
N GLU A 183 73.81 -25.83 33.28
CA GLU A 183 74.72 -26.76 32.59
C GLU A 183 76.05 -26.11 32.24
N THR A 184 76.03 -24.86 31.75
CA THR A 184 77.26 -24.11 31.45
C THR A 184 78.08 -23.82 32.71
N GLU A 185 77.44 -23.47 33.82
CA GLU A 185 78.12 -23.24 35.11
C GLU A 185 78.69 -24.54 35.68
N ALA A 186 77.94 -25.64 35.63
CA ALA A 186 78.42 -26.96 36.05
C ALA A 186 79.64 -27.41 35.23
N GLN A 187 79.60 -27.22 33.91
CA GLN A 187 80.71 -27.55 33.03
C GLN A 187 81.93 -26.66 33.30
N ARG A 188 81.73 -25.36 33.51
CA ARG A 188 82.81 -24.43 33.88
C ARG A 188 83.46 -24.83 35.20
N ALA A 189 82.67 -25.15 36.22
CA ALA A 189 83.19 -25.62 37.51
C ALA A 189 83.91 -26.96 37.42
N LYS A 190 83.55 -27.82 36.46
CA LYS A 190 84.31 -29.04 36.16
C LYS A 190 85.67 -28.69 35.55
N VAL A 191 85.70 -27.86 34.52
CA VAL A 191 86.93 -27.41 33.86
C VAL A 191 87.88 -26.68 34.81
N ASP A 192 87.35 -25.82 35.68
CA ASP A 192 88.16 -25.08 36.65
C ASP A 192 88.81 -26.02 37.68
N ARG A 193 88.11 -27.08 38.10
CA ARG A 193 88.67 -28.13 38.95
C ARG A 193 89.76 -28.92 38.25
N ASP A 194 89.49 -29.40 37.02
CA ASP A 194 90.45 -30.15 36.22
C ASP A 194 91.72 -29.32 35.97
N LEU A 195 91.59 -28.01 35.73
CA LEU A 195 92.71 -27.08 35.57
C LEU A 195 93.50 -26.88 36.86
N ALA A 196 92.82 -26.75 38.01
CA ALA A 196 93.48 -26.60 39.30
C ALA A 196 94.25 -27.87 39.69
N GLU A 197 93.68 -29.05 39.41
CA GLU A 197 94.33 -30.34 39.61
C GLU A 197 95.60 -30.45 38.75
N LYS A 198 95.51 -30.15 37.45
CA LYS A 198 96.67 -30.10 36.55
C LYS A 198 97.74 -29.12 37.04
N LYS A 199 97.35 -27.93 37.50
CA LYS A 199 98.30 -26.92 38.03
C LYS A 199 98.99 -27.38 39.31
N LEU A 200 98.28 -28.08 40.20
CA LEU A 200 98.86 -28.61 41.44
C LEU A 200 99.86 -29.72 41.14
N LEU A 201 99.55 -30.59 40.17
CA LEU A 201 100.47 -31.62 39.68
C LEU A 201 101.75 -30.97 39.11
N ALA A 202 101.61 -30.00 38.20
CA ALA A 202 102.74 -29.27 37.65
C ALA A 202 103.57 -28.51 38.71
N ALA A 203 102.94 -27.89 39.70
CA ALA A 203 103.65 -27.20 40.78
C ALA A 203 104.41 -28.16 41.72
N ARG A 204 103.91 -29.38 41.92
CA ARG A 204 104.61 -30.45 42.66
C ARG A 204 105.82 -30.98 41.88
N GLU A 205 105.69 -31.10 40.57
CA GLU A 205 106.79 -31.50 39.68
C GLU A 205 107.91 -30.45 39.65
N ILE A 206 107.59 -29.15 39.73
CA ILE A 206 108.58 -28.06 39.75
C ILE A 206 109.44 -28.04 41.03
N ASN A 207 108.93 -28.52 42.16
CA ASN A 207 109.57 -28.38 43.49
C ASN A 207 110.50 -29.55 43.89
N SER A 208 110.58 -30.61 43.09
CA SER A 208 111.23 -31.88 43.49
C SER A 208 112.63 -32.13 42.91
N SER A 209 113.31 -31.15 42.31
CA SER A 209 114.61 -31.43 41.68
C SER A 209 115.62 -30.29 41.78
N ILE A 210 116.63 -30.47 42.62
CA ILE A 210 117.96 -29.89 42.37
C ILE A 210 118.80 -31.02 41.77
N ASP A 211 118.60 -31.22 40.47
CA ASP A 211 119.54 -31.84 39.52
C ASP A 211 119.19 -31.30 38.11
N TYR A 212 119.04 -29.97 38.06
CA TYR A 212 117.87 -29.33 37.46
C TYR A 212 118.03 -29.03 35.97
N ASN A 213 119.07 -28.34 35.52
CA ASN A 213 118.99 -27.61 34.23
C ASN A 213 118.94 -28.48 32.95
N ARG A 214 119.52 -29.69 32.95
CA ARG A 214 119.62 -30.52 31.73
C ARG A 214 118.46 -31.50 31.56
N ALA A 215 117.96 -32.05 32.67
CA ALA A 215 116.68 -32.75 32.69
C ALA A 215 115.54 -31.75 32.50
N LEU A 216 115.59 -30.57 33.11
CA LEU A 216 114.62 -29.49 32.92
C LEU A 216 114.55 -29.03 31.47
N SER A 217 115.65 -28.94 30.73
CA SER A 217 115.57 -28.58 29.29
C SER A 217 114.76 -29.61 28.48
N ILE A 218 114.95 -30.90 28.74
CA ILE A 218 114.22 -31.97 28.03
C ILE A 218 112.77 -32.03 28.51
N ILE A 219 112.54 -31.90 29.83
CA ILE A 219 111.20 -31.89 30.44
C ILE A 219 110.42 -30.62 30.04
N THR A 220 111.08 -29.47 29.88
CA THR A 220 110.44 -28.21 29.45
C THR A 220 110.14 -28.21 27.97
N GLU A 221 110.99 -28.80 27.12
CA GLU A 221 110.65 -29.04 25.71
C GLU A 221 109.49 -30.02 25.59
N GLN A 222 109.49 -31.13 26.35
CA GLN A 222 108.37 -32.06 26.40
C GLN A 222 107.09 -31.37 26.92
N ALA A 223 107.16 -30.61 28.01
CA ALA A 223 106.02 -29.86 28.55
C ALA A 223 105.51 -28.79 27.57
N ARG A 224 106.39 -28.19 26.77
CA ARG A 224 105.99 -27.25 25.71
C ARG A 224 105.30 -27.97 24.56
N ILE A 225 105.82 -29.11 24.11
CA ILE A 225 105.19 -29.94 23.08
C ILE A 225 103.81 -30.43 23.57
N ASP A 226 103.72 -30.90 24.81
CA ASP A 226 102.47 -31.35 25.43
C ASP A 226 101.47 -30.20 25.58
N LEU A 227 101.95 -28.99 25.92
CA LEU A 227 101.10 -27.79 25.98
C LEU A 227 100.63 -27.35 24.59
N GLU A 228 101.49 -27.38 23.57
CA GLU A 228 101.11 -27.09 22.18
C GLU A 228 100.08 -28.13 21.66
N LEU A 229 100.24 -29.40 22.05
CA LEU A 229 99.30 -30.48 21.74
C LEU A 229 97.96 -30.31 22.50
N GLU A 230 97.98 -29.92 23.78
CA GLU A 230 96.76 -29.60 24.54
C GLU A 230 96.05 -28.36 23.97
N LEU A 231 96.79 -27.33 23.56
CA LEU A 231 96.23 -26.12 22.96
C LEU A 231 95.59 -26.39 21.59
N THR A 232 96.25 -27.18 20.74
CA THR A 232 95.69 -27.59 19.45
C THR A 232 94.49 -28.51 19.63
N ALA A 233 94.53 -29.45 20.57
CA ALA A 233 93.38 -30.30 20.92
C ALA A 233 92.20 -29.48 21.44
N ARG A 234 92.43 -28.51 22.34
CA ARG A 234 91.36 -27.62 22.84
C ARG A 234 90.79 -26.72 21.76
N ARG A 235 91.62 -26.23 20.82
CA ARG A 235 91.15 -25.46 19.66
C ARG A 235 90.26 -26.32 18.76
N ALA A 236 90.69 -27.55 18.46
CA ALA A 236 89.91 -28.49 17.65
C ALA A 236 88.57 -28.86 18.34
N GLU A 237 88.57 -29.11 19.65
CA GLU A 237 87.36 -29.40 20.42
C GLU A 237 86.40 -28.19 20.47
N ALA A 238 86.93 -26.98 20.64
CA ALA A 238 86.14 -25.76 20.61
C ALA A 238 85.53 -25.54 19.22
N GLU A 239 86.32 -25.67 18.16
CA GLU A 239 85.87 -25.53 16.77
C GLU A 239 84.78 -26.56 16.43
N GLN A 240 84.97 -27.83 16.81
CA GLN A 240 83.96 -28.87 16.65
C GLN A 240 82.66 -28.55 17.41
N THR A 241 82.78 -28.00 18.62
CA THR A 241 81.62 -27.59 19.42
C THR A 241 80.88 -26.41 18.80
N TYR A 242 81.59 -25.43 18.25
CA TYR A 242 80.99 -24.31 17.51
C TYR A 242 80.30 -24.79 16.23
N LEU A 243 80.93 -25.69 15.48
CA LEU A 243 80.35 -26.31 14.29
C LEU A 243 79.07 -27.07 14.61
N ARG A 244 79.08 -27.89 15.68
CA ARG A 244 77.87 -28.60 16.13
C ARG A 244 76.74 -27.63 16.50
N LYS A 245 77.03 -26.60 17.29
CA LYS A 245 76.03 -25.60 17.68
C LYS A 245 75.50 -24.82 16.48
N HIS A 246 76.35 -24.52 15.51
CA HIS A 246 75.93 -23.87 14.27
C HIS A 246 75.01 -24.79 13.44
N GLN A 247 75.37 -26.07 13.28
CA GLN A 247 74.53 -27.05 12.59
C GLN A 247 73.19 -27.25 13.30
N GLU A 248 73.17 -27.33 14.63
CA GLU A 248 71.95 -27.39 15.43
C GLU A 248 71.08 -26.15 15.24
N ALA A 249 71.68 -24.95 15.25
CA ALA A 249 70.96 -23.70 15.02
C ALA A 249 70.38 -23.63 13.60
N VAL A 250 71.15 -24.02 12.58
CA VAL A 250 70.69 -24.08 11.19
C VAL A 250 69.53 -25.07 11.05
N ALA A 251 69.66 -26.27 11.60
CA ALA A 251 68.61 -27.28 11.56
C ALA A 251 67.33 -26.81 12.29
N ALA A 252 67.47 -26.12 13.42
CA ALA A 252 66.34 -25.52 14.11
C ALA A 252 65.67 -24.44 13.27
N THR A 253 66.43 -23.51 12.68
CA THR A 253 65.87 -22.46 11.81
C THR A 253 65.19 -23.02 10.56
N GLN A 254 65.75 -24.09 9.97
CA GLN A 254 65.15 -24.75 8.82
C GLN A 254 63.80 -25.38 9.19
N ARG A 255 63.72 -26.10 10.32
CA ARG A 255 62.45 -26.63 10.83
C ARG A 255 61.42 -25.54 11.05
N TYR A 256 61.81 -24.41 11.64
CA TYR A 256 60.90 -23.26 11.81
C TYR A 256 60.39 -22.70 10.48
N LEU A 257 61.26 -22.59 9.47
CA LEU A 257 60.86 -22.14 8.14
C LEU A 257 59.92 -23.14 7.46
N ASP A 258 60.22 -24.44 7.57
CA ASP A 258 59.39 -25.49 6.98
C ASP A 258 58.00 -25.53 7.64
N ASP A 259 57.93 -25.43 8.98
CA ASP A 259 56.67 -25.37 9.73
C ASP A 259 55.87 -24.10 9.37
N ALA A 260 56.52 -22.94 9.30
CA ALA A 260 55.86 -21.68 8.94
C ALA A 260 55.33 -21.72 7.48
N ASN A 261 56.08 -22.30 6.55
CA ASN A 261 55.65 -22.50 5.18
C ASN A 261 54.47 -23.48 5.10
N GLY A 262 54.48 -24.55 5.90
CA GLY A 262 53.37 -25.49 6.01
C GLY A 262 52.09 -24.82 6.52
N GLN A 263 52.20 -23.99 7.58
CA GLN A 263 51.07 -23.21 8.09
C GLN A 263 50.55 -22.20 7.08
N LEU A 264 51.43 -21.49 6.38
CA LEU A 264 51.04 -20.54 5.33
C LEU A 264 50.30 -21.25 4.19
N SER A 265 50.81 -22.39 3.73
CA SER A 265 50.15 -23.18 2.69
C SER A 265 48.76 -23.65 3.12
N LEU A 266 48.61 -24.10 4.37
CA LEU A 266 47.33 -24.54 4.92
C LEU A 266 46.34 -23.37 5.12
N ALA A 267 46.84 -22.19 5.50
CA ALA A 267 46.02 -20.98 5.58
C ALA A 267 45.53 -20.56 4.19
N ILE A 268 46.40 -20.62 3.16
CA ILE A 268 46.03 -20.31 1.77
C ILE A 268 44.97 -21.28 1.25
N THR A 269 45.12 -22.59 1.49
CA THR A 269 44.12 -23.58 1.03
C THR A 269 42.78 -23.38 1.72
N ARG A 270 42.76 -23.12 3.04
CA ARG A 270 41.53 -22.79 3.77
C ARG A 270 40.88 -21.49 3.28
N ALA A 271 41.67 -20.45 3.05
CA ALA A 271 41.16 -19.18 2.53
C ALA A 271 40.56 -19.34 1.13
N ASN A 272 41.20 -20.11 0.25
CA ASN A 272 40.67 -20.40 -1.09
C ASN A 272 39.39 -21.24 -1.03
N ALA A 273 39.33 -22.25 -0.14
CA ALA A 273 38.13 -23.05 0.08
C ALA A 273 36.95 -22.19 0.57
N ALA A 274 37.18 -21.36 1.59
CA ALA A 274 36.17 -20.43 2.10
C ALA A 274 35.71 -19.42 1.04
N ARG A 275 36.63 -18.93 0.19
CA ARG A 275 36.28 -18.02 -0.92
C ARG A 275 35.39 -18.70 -1.95
N LEU A 276 35.67 -19.96 -2.28
CA LEU A 276 34.88 -20.73 -3.24
C LEU A 276 33.49 -21.08 -2.66
N GLU A 277 33.42 -21.44 -1.38
CA GLU A 277 32.14 -21.60 -0.67
C GLU A 277 31.31 -20.31 -0.69
N ALA A 278 31.93 -19.15 -0.39
CA ALA A 278 31.25 -17.86 -0.47
C ALA A 278 30.74 -17.53 -1.88
N GLU A 279 31.55 -17.77 -2.92
CA GLU A 279 31.17 -17.54 -4.32
C GLU A 279 30.00 -18.45 -4.75
N THR A 280 30.01 -19.72 -4.34
CA THR A 280 28.90 -20.64 -4.62
C THR A 280 27.61 -20.26 -3.89
N LEU A 281 27.70 -19.83 -2.63
CA LEU A 281 26.55 -19.33 -1.86
C LEU A 281 25.98 -18.05 -2.49
N GLU A 282 26.84 -17.12 -2.91
CA GLU A 282 26.40 -15.89 -3.58
C GLU A 282 25.72 -16.20 -4.93
N ALA A 283 26.30 -17.09 -5.73
CA ALA A 283 25.70 -17.52 -6.99
C ALA A 283 24.34 -18.21 -6.78
N ALA A 284 24.23 -19.06 -5.75
CA ALA A 284 22.97 -19.69 -5.37
C ALA A 284 21.92 -18.65 -4.92
N ALA A 285 22.30 -17.70 -4.06
CA ALA A 285 21.42 -16.64 -3.59
C ALA A 285 20.93 -15.75 -4.75
N ARG A 286 21.83 -15.36 -5.68
CA ARG A 286 21.47 -14.61 -6.90
C ARG A 286 20.50 -15.40 -7.79
N SER A 287 20.72 -16.71 -7.96
CA SER A 287 19.83 -17.59 -8.74
C SER A 287 18.45 -17.71 -8.12
N ILE A 288 18.36 -17.93 -6.81
CA ILE A 288 17.09 -18.02 -6.07
C ILE A 288 16.34 -16.69 -6.13
N ASN A 289 17.01 -15.57 -5.88
CA ASN A 289 16.41 -14.24 -5.99
C ASN A 289 15.87 -13.99 -7.40
N LYS A 290 16.66 -14.30 -8.45
CA LYS A 290 16.21 -14.16 -9.84
C LYS A 290 14.96 -14.98 -10.12
N LYS A 291 14.95 -16.27 -9.73
CA LYS A 291 13.76 -17.12 -9.88
C LYS A 291 12.56 -16.57 -9.14
N SER A 292 12.73 -16.14 -7.88
CA SER A 292 11.65 -15.55 -7.09
C SER A 292 11.10 -14.26 -7.72
N THR A 293 11.97 -13.39 -8.25
CA THR A 293 11.54 -12.17 -8.96
C THR A 293 10.82 -12.48 -10.26
N ASP A 294 11.29 -13.47 -11.04
CA ASP A 294 10.68 -13.87 -12.30
C ASP A 294 9.30 -14.53 -12.06
N GLU A 295 9.19 -15.41 -11.05
CA GLU A 295 7.92 -15.99 -10.62
C GLU A 295 6.93 -14.94 -10.11
N THR A 296 7.42 -13.95 -9.36
CA THR A 296 6.58 -12.85 -8.86
C THR A 296 6.10 -11.97 -10.01
N ARG A 297 6.96 -11.66 -10.99
CA ARG A 297 6.56 -10.95 -12.21
C ARG A 297 5.50 -11.70 -13.00
N LEU A 298 5.70 -13.00 -13.24
CA LEU A 298 4.69 -13.83 -13.93
C LEU A 298 3.34 -13.84 -13.21
N LYS A 299 3.33 -13.90 -11.87
CA LYS A 299 2.10 -13.80 -11.08
C LYS A 299 1.44 -12.43 -11.19
N ILE A 300 2.22 -11.35 -11.14
CA ILE A 300 1.72 -9.98 -11.30
C ILE A 300 1.14 -9.78 -12.71
N ASP A 301 1.84 -10.21 -13.75
CA ASP A 301 1.39 -10.10 -15.14
C ASP A 301 0.10 -10.90 -15.38
N ALA A 302 0.00 -12.12 -14.81
CA ALA A 302 -1.22 -12.92 -14.87
C ALA A 302 -2.39 -12.25 -14.12
N MET A 303 -2.12 -11.62 -12.97
CA MET A 303 -3.14 -10.92 -12.19
C MET A 303 -3.61 -9.64 -12.88
N LEU A 304 -2.70 -8.89 -13.52
CA LEU A 304 -3.03 -7.75 -14.38
C LEU A 304 -3.87 -8.16 -15.58
N ALA A 305 -3.48 -9.23 -16.29
CA ALA A 305 -4.24 -9.74 -17.42
C ALA A 305 -5.65 -10.21 -17.01
N ALA A 306 -5.78 -10.87 -15.86
CA ALA A 306 -7.08 -11.27 -15.30
C ALA A 306 -7.94 -10.05 -14.94
N ALA A 307 -7.36 -9.05 -14.27
CA ALA A 307 -8.07 -7.81 -13.91
C ALA A 307 -8.48 -7.01 -15.15
N GLU A 308 -7.65 -6.93 -16.19
CA GLU A 308 -7.99 -6.29 -17.46
C GLU A 308 -9.10 -7.05 -18.21
N ALA A 309 -9.07 -8.38 -18.19
CA ALA A 309 -10.14 -9.19 -18.77
C ALA A 309 -11.46 -8.96 -18.04
N GLU A 310 -11.44 -8.98 -16.70
CA GLU A 310 -12.61 -8.72 -15.86
C GLU A 310 -13.18 -7.32 -16.09
N ALA A 311 -12.32 -6.30 -16.09
CA ALA A 311 -12.71 -4.92 -16.40
C ALA A 311 -13.33 -4.80 -17.80
N ARG A 312 -12.77 -5.49 -18.81
CA ARG A 312 -13.34 -5.51 -20.16
C ARG A 312 -14.72 -6.16 -20.16
N THR A 313 -14.91 -7.29 -19.48
CA THR A 313 -16.23 -7.93 -19.36
C THR A 313 -17.25 -7.01 -18.72
N ILE A 314 -16.91 -6.35 -17.60
CA ILE A 314 -17.79 -5.39 -16.92
C ILE A 314 -18.16 -4.24 -17.86
N VAL A 315 -17.19 -3.66 -18.58
CA VAL A 315 -17.45 -2.59 -19.54
C VAL A 315 -18.34 -3.07 -20.69
N THR A 316 -18.09 -4.26 -21.24
CA THR A 316 -18.93 -4.80 -22.32
C THR A 316 -20.34 -5.13 -21.85
N GLU A 317 -20.51 -5.68 -20.65
CA GLU A 317 -21.82 -5.97 -20.06
C GLU A 317 -22.57 -4.66 -19.81
N ALA A 318 -21.94 -3.69 -19.14
CA ALA A 318 -22.51 -2.37 -18.91
C ALA A 318 -22.92 -1.69 -20.22
N HIS A 319 -22.07 -1.75 -21.26
CA HIS A 319 -22.39 -1.16 -22.55
C HIS A 319 -23.53 -1.90 -23.26
N SER A 320 -23.57 -3.24 -23.15
CA SER A 320 -24.65 -4.05 -23.72
C SER A 320 -25.99 -3.76 -23.03
N SER A 321 -26.02 -3.69 -21.69
CA SER A 321 -27.20 -3.38 -20.89
C SER A 321 -27.70 -1.98 -21.20
N ALA A 322 -26.80 -0.98 -21.22
CA ALA A 322 -27.15 0.38 -21.60
C ALA A 322 -27.71 0.45 -23.03
N SER A 323 -27.14 -0.29 -23.98
CA SER A 323 -27.64 -0.34 -25.37
C SER A 323 -29.01 -1.03 -25.50
N ALA A 324 -29.28 -2.04 -24.66
CA ALA A 324 -30.56 -2.73 -24.63
C ALA A 324 -31.65 -1.82 -24.07
N GLU A 325 -31.37 -1.11 -22.97
CA GLU A 325 -32.26 -0.10 -22.40
C GLU A 325 -32.52 1.04 -23.39
N LEU A 326 -31.48 1.52 -24.10
CA LEU A 326 -31.63 2.55 -25.14
C LEU A 326 -32.52 2.08 -26.27
N ARG A 327 -32.34 0.85 -26.77
CA ARG A 327 -33.21 0.27 -27.81
C ARG A 327 -34.65 0.11 -27.33
N GLU A 328 -34.84 -0.29 -26.08
CA GLU A 328 -36.18 -0.41 -25.50
C GLU A 328 -36.85 0.97 -25.39
N ALA A 329 -36.12 1.98 -24.94
CA ALA A 329 -36.58 3.36 -24.88
C ALA A 329 -36.90 3.91 -26.28
N GLU A 330 -36.03 3.69 -27.28
CA GLU A 330 -36.27 4.06 -28.68
C GLU A 330 -37.47 3.35 -29.29
N ALA A 331 -37.67 2.06 -28.98
CA ALA A 331 -38.83 1.30 -29.43
C ALA A 331 -40.13 1.83 -28.81
N LYS A 332 -40.12 2.20 -27.52
CA LYS A 332 -41.24 2.87 -26.85
C LYS A 332 -41.51 4.23 -27.50
N LEU A 333 -40.47 5.03 -27.76
CA LEU A 333 -40.59 6.32 -28.43
C LEU A 333 -41.20 6.17 -29.83
N ARG A 334 -40.72 5.23 -30.64
CA ARG A 334 -41.29 4.95 -31.97
C ARG A 334 -42.75 4.52 -31.92
N ARG A 335 -43.15 3.71 -30.93
CA ARG A 335 -44.57 3.35 -30.74
C ARG A 335 -45.40 4.60 -30.47
N LEU A 336 -44.93 5.47 -29.57
CA LEU A 336 -45.60 6.74 -29.28
C LEU A 336 -45.66 7.67 -30.50
N GLU A 337 -44.61 7.71 -31.33
CA GLU A 337 -44.62 8.46 -32.59
C GLU A 337 -45.62 7.91 -33.61
N VAL A 338 -45.70 6.58 -33.77
CA VAL A 338 -46.68 5.94 -34.65
C VAL A 338 -48.10 6.16 -34.13
N GLU A 339 -48.32 6.08 -32.82
CA GLU A 339 -49.61 6.42 -32.20
C GLU A 339 -49.97 7.89 -32.43
N ARG A 340 -49.02 8.81 -32.28
CA ARG A 340 -49.20 10.24 -32.59
C ARG A 340 -49.57 10.46 -34.05
N ASP A 341 -48.88 9.80 -34.98
CA ASP A 341 -49.14 9.95 -36.42
C ASP A 341 -50.49 9.33 -36.80
N ALA A 342 -50.84 8.18 -36.22
CA ALA A 342 -52.16 7.56 -36.40
C ALA A 342 -53.28 8.46 -35.86
N VAL A 343 -53.10 9.08 -34.69
CA VAL A 343 -54.04 10.06 -34.14
C VAL A 343 -54.11 11.29 -35.05
N SER A 344 -52.98 11.83 -35.52
CA SER A 344 -52.96 12.96 -36.45
C SER A 344 -53.67 12.66 -37.77
N GLN A 345 -53.48 11.46 -38.32
CA GLN A 345 -54.10 11.05 -39.58
C GLN A 345 -55.59 10.71 -39.41
N TYR A 346 -56.00 10.18 -38.24
CA TYR A 346 -57.40 10.03 -37.88
C TYR A 346 -58.10 11.39 -37.76
N VAL A 347 -57.42 12.36 -37.16
CA VAL A 347 -57.82 13.75 -37.06
C VAL A 347 -57.97 14.39 -38.46
N GLU A 348 -57.00 14.19 -39.35
CA GLU A 348 -57.02 14.73 -40.71
C GLU A 348 -58.13 14.07 -41.57
N ASN A 349 -58.32 12.76 -41.43
CA ASN A 349 -59.43 12.04 -42.06
C ASN A 349 -60.79 12.53 -41.57
N LEU A 350 -60.97 12.73 -40.25
CA LEU A 350 -62.17 13.36 -39.70
C LEU A 350 -62.42 14.75 -40.29
N LYS A 351 -61.35 15.56 -40.44
CA LYS A 351 -61.41 16.89 -41.05
C LYS A 351 -61.83 16.82 -42.52
N SER A 352 -61.29 15.89 -43.30
CA SER A 352 -61.64 15.71 -44.72
C SER A 352 -63.05 15.15 -44.94
N VAL A 353 -63.51 14.26 -44.06
CA VAL A 353 -64.89 13.76 -44.04
C VAL A 353 -65.85 14.90 -43.71
N PHE A 354 -65.45 15.76 -42.77
CA PHE A 354 -66.18 16.95 -42.42
C PHE A 354 -66.28 17.94 -43.60
N GLU A 355 -65.17 18.21 -44.30
CA GLU A 355 -65.16 19.04 -45.51
C GLU A 355 -65.98 18.46 -46.66
N ARG A 356 -65.95 17.13 -46.87
CA ARG A 356 -66.81 16.47 -47.89
C ARG A 356 -68.29 16.57 -47.56
N LEU A 357 -68.66 16.39 -46.30
CA LEU A 357 -70.01 16.59 -45.79
C LEU A 357 -70.46 18.05 -45.97
N GLN A 358 -69.57 19.00 -45.72
CA GLN A 358 -69.80 20.43 -45.94
C GLN A 358 -69.98 20.77 -47.44
N SER A 359 -69.21 20.14 -48.34
CA SER A 359 -69.36 20.34 -49.79
C SER A 359 -70.65 19.73 -50.34
N ASN A 360 -71.10 18.59 -49.83
CA ASN A 360 -72.35 17.95 -50.23
C ASN A 360 -73.60 18.69 -49.71
N LEU A 361 -73.49 19.48 -48.63
CA LEU A 361 -74.57 20.36 -48.18
C LEU A 361 -74.64 21.69 -48.94
N ASN A 362 -73.57 22.11 -49.60
CA ASN A 362 -73.52 23.32 -50.44
C ASN A 362 -73.91 23.07 -51.91
N ILE A 363 -74.32 21.85 -52.28
CA ILE A 363 -74.95 21.55 -53.57
C ILE A 363 -76.46 21.40 -53.33
N ARG A 364 -77.15 22.54 -53.26
CA ARG A 364 -78.59 22.67 -53.56
C ARG A 364 -78.85 24.01 -54.21
#